data_AF-A0A0L0MDT1-F1
#
_entry.id   AF-A0A0L0MDT1-F1
#
_cell.length_a   1.000
_cell.length_b   1.000
_cell.length_c   1.000
_cell.angle_alpha   90.00
_cell.angle_beta   90.00
_cell.angle_gamma   90.00
#
_symmetry.space_group_name_H-M   'P 1'
#
loop_
_entity.id
_entity.type
_entity.pdbx_description
1 polymer ?
#
loop_
_entity_poly.entity_id
_entity_poly.type
_entity_poly.pdbx_seq_one_letter_code
_entity_poly.pdbx_strand_id
1 'polypeptide(L)'
;MTDIVERLTGDARAAARLKGIYSICSAHPWVIEAGMMQALDDDTPLLIESTSNQVDQYGGYTGMKPADFVRFVHALADGVGFPRERLILGGDHLGPNAWRALSADEAMQRADALIDAYASAGFRKIHLDTSMSCADDPPRLSDDIVAERAARLCAVAEAAAEREGLRERPVYIVGTEVPVPGGASDELSTVEVTHVSAALETVAVHRRAWQARGLDDAWHRVVGLVVQPGVEFDHTKVVNYDPAAARDLSKVLDDLPGMVFEAHSTTIKSPRRWPRW
;
A
#
# COMPACT_ATOMS: atom_id res chain seq x y z
N MET A 1 -20.22 5.08 3.95
CA MET A 1 -18.83 4.92 3.49
C MET A 1 -17.94 5.26 4.66
N THR A 2 -17.17 4.29 5.15
CA THR A 2 -16.15 4.59 6.16
C THR A 2 -15.05 5.37 5.47
N ASP A 3 -14.71 6.54 5.99
CA ASP A 3 -13.78 7.44 5.32
C ASP A 3 -12.34 6.93 5.52
N ILE A 4 -11.66 6.59 4.41
CA ILE A 4 -10.25 6.16 4.42
C ILE A 4 -9.35 7.20 5.08
N VAL A 5 -9.66 8.49 4.92
CA VAL A 5 -8.91 9.59 5.52
C VAL A 5 -9.07 9.54 7.03
N GLU A 6 -10.28 9.32 7.55
CA GLU A 6 -10.49 9.16 8.99
C GLU A 6 -9.73 7.94 9.53
N ARG A 7 -9.73 6.81 8.81
CA ARG A 7 -9.02 5.61 9.25
C ARG A 7 -7.50 5.76 9.24
N LEU A 8 -6.95 6.56 8.33
CA LEU A 8 -5.51 6.84 8.26
C LEU A 8 -5.06 7.93 9.24
N THR A 9 -5.91 8.93 9.51
CA THR A 9 -5.56 10.14 10.27
C THR A 9 -6.09 10.15 11.69
N GLY A 10 -7.17 9.43 11.98
CA GLY A 10 -7.96 9.60 13.19
C GLY A 10 -8.76 10.92 13.24
N ASP A 11 -8.79 11.72 12.16
CA ASP A 11 -9.43 13.04 12.12
C ASP A 11 -10.66 13.08 11.20
N ALA A 12 -11.85 12.98 11.81
CA ALA A 12 -13.14 13.08 11.12
C ALA A 12 -13.34 14.42 10.37
N ARG A 13 -12.62 15.50 10.75
CA ARG A 13 -12.72 16.78 10.04
C ARG A 13 -11.98 16.76 8.70
N ALA A 14 -10.84 16.06 8.64
CA ALA A 14 -10.12 15.87 7.39
C ALA A 14 -10.95 15.03 6.40
N ALA A 15 -11.57 13.96 6.89
CA ALA A 15 -12.53 13.13 6.17
C ALA A 15 -13.70 13.91 5.56
N ALA A 16 -14.31 14.84 6.31
CA ALA A 16 -15.40 15.65 5.80
C ALA A 16 -15.04 16.52 4.56
N ARG A 17 -13.75 16.82 4.36
CA ARG A 17 -13.25 17.68 3.28
C ARG A 17 -12.59 16.90 2.14
N LEU A 18 -11.97 15.76 2.45
CA LEU A 18 -11.15 14.99 1.53
C LEU A 18 -11.88 13.74 1.06
N LYS A 19 -11.97 13.56 -0.27
CA LYS A 19 -12.60 12.38 -0.89
C LYS A 19 -11.62 11.24 -1.17
N GLY A 20 -10.37 11.41 -0.74
CA GLY A 20 -9.25 10.52 -1.00
C GLY A 20 -7.96 11.16 -0.53
N ILE A 21 -6.87 10.40 -0.57
CA ILE A 21 -5.54 10.83 -0.17
C ILE A 21 -4.56 10.46 -1.28
N TYR A 22 -3.62 11.35 -1.59
CA TYR A 22 -2.50 11.01 -2.46
C TYR A 22 -1.39 10.36 -1.62
N SER A 23 -0.71 9.36 -2.19
CA SER A 23 0.43 8.71 -1.57
C SER A 23 1.72 9.13 -2.27
N ILE A 24 2.68 9.69 -1.52
CA ILE A 24 4.01 10.04 -2.05
C ILE A 24 4.97 8.88 -1.80
N CYS A 25 5.17 8.05 -2.82
CA CYS A 25 6.13 6.93 -2.80
C CYS A 25 7.53 7.37 -3.28
N SER A 26 8.16 8.31 -2.58
CA SER A 26 9.49 8.82 -2.93
C SER A 26 10.40 8.92 -1.72
N ALA A 27 11.67 8.53 -1.90
CA ALA A 27 12.73 8.72 -0.90
C ALA A 27 13.55 10.00 -1.15
N HIS A 28 13.21 10.82 -2.15
CA HIS A 28 13.98 12.02 -2.48
C HIS A 28 13.60 13.17 -1.53
N PRO A 29 14.56 13.79 -0.82
CA PRO A 29 14.27 14.80 0.20
C PRO A 29 13.45 15.98 -0.33
N TRP A 30 13.83 16.53 -1.49
CA TRP A 30 13.08 17.65 -2.09
C TRP A 30 11.64 17.31 -2.51
N VAL A 31 11.37 16.05 -2.87
CA VAL A 31 10.00 15.63 -3.22
C VAL A 31 9.15 15.53 -1.96
N ILE A 32 9.72 14.99 -0.88
CA ILE A 32 9.08 14.93 0.43
C ILE A 32 8.80 16.33 0.96
N GLU A 33 9.79 17.23 0.94
CA GLU A 33 9.64 18.63 1.37
C GLU A 33 8.58 19.36 0.55
N ALA A 34 8.57 19.20 -0.78
CA ALA A 34 7.54 19.79 -1.63
C ALA A 34 6.14 19.25 -1.28
N GLY A 35 6.03 17.96 -1.00
CA GLY A 35 4.78 17.34 -0.52
C GLY A 35 4.29 17.92 0.81
N MET A 36 5.22 18.21 1.74
CA MET A 36 4.93 18.87 3.02
C MET A 36 4.48 20.32 2.83
N MET A 37 5.15 21.08 1.97
CA MET A 37 4.77 22.47 1.65
C MET A 37 3.36 22.51 1.04
N GLN A 38 3.07 21.63 0.08
CA GLN A 38 1.74 21.56 -0.54
C GLN A 38 0.66 21.15 0.49
N ALA A 39 0.94 20.18 1.35
CA ALA A 39 -0.01 19.76 2.39
C ALA A 39 -0.25 20.84 3.46
N LEU A 40 0.72 21.72 3.72
CA LEU A 40 0.51 22.92 4.55
C LEU A 40 -0.45 23.90 3.88
N ASP A 41 -0.20 24.23 2.61
CA ASP A 41 -1.04 25.15 1.84
C ASP A 41 -2.49 24.64 1.73
N ASP A 42 -2.67 23.34 1.56
CA ASP A 42 -3.98 22.70 1.43
C ASP A 42 -4.64 22.39 2.80
N ASP A 43 -3.93 22.60 3.91
CA ASP A 43 -4.32 22.21 5.27
C ASP A 43 -4.71 20.72 5.41
N THR A 44 -4.00 19.83 4.72
CA THR A 44 -4.30 18.38 4.69
C THR A 44 -3.29 17.54 5.48
N PRO A 45 -3.66 16.32 5.91
CA PRO A 45 -2.68 15.29 6.22
C PRO A 45 -1.79 14.97 5.01
N LEU A 46 -0.64 14.34 5.26
CA LEU A 46 0.29 13.91 4.23
C LEU A 46 0.64 12.43 4.41
N LEU A 47 0.45 11.63 3.37
CA LEU A 47 0.90 10.23 3.32
C LEU A 47 2.21 10.11 2.52
N ILE A 48 3.24 9.59 3.17
CA ILE A 48 4.52 9.24 2.56
C ILE A 48 4.75 7.75 2.73
N GLU A 49 5.14 7.08 1.65
CA GLU A 49 5.38 5.64 1.66
C GLU A 49 6.79 5.27 1.19
N SER A 50 7.32 4.19 1.76
CA SER A 50 8.55 3.55 1.29
C SER A 50 8.28 2.11 0.86
N THR A 51 8.92 1.67 -0.21
CA THR A 51 8.88 0.27 -0.68
C THR A 51 9.89 -0.59 0.08
N SER A 52 9.69 -1.91 0.08
CA SER A 52 10.65 -2.87 0.64
C SER A 52 12.05 -2.79 0.00
N ASN A 53 12.15 -2.36 -1.26
CA ASN A 53 13.44 -2.19 -1.94
C ASN A 53 14.16 -0.92 -1.46
N GLN A 54 13.41 0.15 -1.16
CA GLN A 54 13.96 1.41 -0.65
C GLN A 54 14.48 1.27 0.76
N VAL A 55 13.67 0.69 1.64
CA VAL A 55 13.85 0.67 3.09
C VAL A 55 13.48 -0.72 3.59
N ASP A 56 14.44 -1.42 4.18
CA ASP A 56 14.24 -2.73 4.82
C ASP A 56 15.11 -2.84 6.09
N GLN A 57 15.03 -3.97 6.79
CA GLN A 57 15.80 -4.23 8.01
C GLN A 57 17.34 -4.20 7.81
N TYR A 58 17.81 -4.28 6.56
CA TYR A 58 19.21 -4.24 6.17
C TYR A 58 19.64 -2.89 5.56
N GLY A 59 18.70 -1.99 5.30
CA GLY A 59 18.93 -0.66 4.73
C GLY A 59 18.37 -0.44 3.33
N GLY A 60 17.88 -1.48 2.64
CA GLY A 60 17.49 -1.39 1.22
C GLY A 60 18.56 -0.75 0.35
N TYR A 61 18.16 -0.09 -0.74
CA TYR A 61 19.11 0.69 -1.55
C TYR A 61 19.38 2.10 -1.00
N THR A 62 18.58 2.59 -0.05
CA THR A 62 18.79 3.93 0.54
C THR A 62 19.80 3.92 1.69
N GLY A 63 20.14 2.74 2.22
CA GLY A 63 20.90 2.56 3.45
C GLY A 63 20.10 2.82 4.72
N MET A 64 18.78 3.02 4.64
CA MET A 64 17.91 3.32 5.77
C MET A 64 17.10 2.10 6.21
N LYS A 65 17.07 1.86 7.52
CA LYS A 65 16.05 0.99 8.14
C LYS A 65 14.74 1.75 8.33
N PRO A 66 13.60 1.08 8.58
CA PRO A 66 12.32 1.77 8.80
C PRO A 66 12.37 2.87 9.86
N ALA A 67 13.02 2.63 11.00
CA ALA A 67 13.22 3.64 12.03
C ALA A 67 14.12 4.82 11.57
N ASP A 68 15.05 4.58 10.65
CA ASP A 68 15.90 5.63 10.08
C ASP A 68 15.11 6.49 9.10
N PHE A 69 14.25 5.86 8.29
CA PHE A 69 13.32 6.57 7.40
C PHE A 69 12.35 7.46 8.18
N VAL A 70 11.78 6.98 9.29
CA VAL A 70 10.94 7.79 10.19
C VAL A 70 11.69 9.03 10.67
N ARG A 71 12.93 8.87 11.16
CA ARG A 71 13.76 9.99 11.62
C ARG A 71 14.11 10.95 10.48
N PHE A 72 14.39 10.43 9.30
CA PHE A 72 14.66 11.22 8.10
C PHE A 72 13.45 12.09 7.73
N VAL A 73 12.25 11.50 7.60
CA VAL A 73 11.04 12.25 7.25
C VAL A 73 10.67 13.25 8.35
N HIS A 74 10.83 12.89 9.63
CA HIS A 74 10.61 13.84 10.73
C HIS A 74 11.57 15.03 10.72
N ALA A 75 12.84 14.83 10.37
CA ALA A 75 13.79 15.93 10.25
C ALA A 75 13.39 16.90 9.11
N LEU A 76 12.87 16.38 7.99
CA LEU A 76 12.33 17.21 6.92
C LEU A 76 11.07 17.96 7.38
N ALA A 77 10.18 17.28 8.09
CA ALA A 77 8.97 17.90 8.65
C ALA A 77 9.32 19.07 9.58
N ASP A 78 10.29 18.89 10.49
CA ASP A 78 10.76 19.96 11.37
C ASP A 78 11.36 21.14 10.58
N GLY A 79 12.13 20.84 9.53
CA GLY A 79 12.75 21.86 8.68
C GLY A 79 11.73 22.71 7.92
N VAL A 80 10.65 22.10 7.45
CA VAL A 80 9.55 22.79 6.75
C VAL A 80 8.53 23.41 7.73
N GLY A 81 8.51 22.97 8.99
CA GLY A 81 7.48 23.34 9.97
C GLY A 81 6.17 22.57 9.81
N PHE A 82 6.21 21.37 9.23
CA PHE A 82 5.06 20.49 9.06
C PHE A 82 4.72 19.76 10.38
N PRO A 83 3.47 19.83 10.89
CA PRO A 83 3.10 19.12 12.11
C PRO A 83 3.21 17.60 11.95
N ARG A 84 4.03 16.95 12.79
CA ARG A 84 4.30 15.51 12.68
C ARG A 84 3.05 14.65 12.88
N GLU A 85 2.06 15.17 13.59
CA GLU A 85 0.78 14.51 13.86
C GLU A 85 -0.09 14.39 12.60
N ARG A 86 0.18 15.23 11.58
CA ARG A 86 -0.47 15.18 10.26
C ARG A 86 0.25 14.28 9.26
N LEU A 87 1.40 13.74 9.64
CA LEU A 87 2.21 12.87 8.79
C LEU A 87 1.80 11.41 9.02
N ILE A 88 1.46 10.74 7.93
CA ILE A 88 1.18 9.31 7.89
C ILE A 88 2.33 8.64 7.14
N LEU A 89 2.92 7.62 7.75
CA LEU A 89 3.94 6.80 7.13
C LEU A 89 3.35 5.44 6.73
N GLY A 90 3.54 5.07 5.48
CA GLY A 90 3.10 3.80 4.92
C GLY A 90 4.22 2.95 4.33
N GLY A 91 4.01 1.64 4.32
CA GLY A 91 4.87 0.68 3.64
C GLY A 91 4.18 0.13 2.41
N ASP A 92 4.87 0.19 1.27
CA ASP A 92 4.35 -0.18 -0.03
C ASP A 92 4.94 -1.53 -0.54
N HIS A 93 4.08 -2.38 -1.09
CA HIS A 93 4.38 -3.76 -1.51
C HIS A 93 5.25 -4.54 -0.52
N LEU A 94 4.87 -4.55 0.76
CA LEU A 94 5.64 -5.25 1.78
C LEU A 94 5.36 -6.76 1.72
N GLY A 95 6.44 -7.52 1.50
CA GLY A 95 6.42 -8.96 1.38
C GLY A 95 7.76 -9.51 0.89
N PRO A 96 7.80 -10.70 0.26
CA PRO A 96 9.05 -11.36 -0.13
C PRO A 96 9.72 -10.77 -1.39
N ASN A 97 9.21 -9.65 -1.94
CA ASN A 97 9.66 -9.08 -3.23
C ASN A 97 11.19 -8.97 -3.37
N ALA A 98 11.84 -8.36 -2.37
CA ALA A 98 13.29 -8.12 -2.37
C ALA A 98 14.13 -9.42 -2.31
N TRP A 99 13.50 -10.55 -1.95
CA TRP A 99 14.18 -11.83 -1.70
C TRP A 99 13.60 -12.99 -2.52
N ARG A 100 12.86 -12.71 -3.60
CA ARG A 100 12.25 -13.72 -4.49
C ARG A 100 13.22 -14.76 -5.07
N ALA A 101 14.51 -14.47 -5.09
CA ALA A 101 15.55 -15.40 -5.55
C ALA A 101 15.90 -16.48 -4.49
N LEU A 102 15.41 -16.34 -3.26
CA LEU A 102 15.54 -17.34 -2.20
C LEU A 102 14.38 -18.33 -2.22
N SER A 103 14.46 -19.38 -1.40
CA SER A 103 13.30 -20.24 -1.14
C SER A 103 12.16 -19.45 -0.49
N ALA A 104 10.92 -19.90 -0.67
CA ALA A 104 9.73 -19.29 -0.11
C ALA A 104 9.82 -19.16 1.42
N ASP A 105 10.38 -20.18 2.09
CA ASP A 105 10.56 -20.13 3.54
C ASP A 105 11.54 -19.03 3.97
N GLU A 106 12.73 -18.96 3.36
CA GLU A 106 13.73 -17.93 3.66
C GLU A 106 13.25 -16.53 3.30
N ALA A 107 12.59 -16.38 2.15
CA ALA A 107 12.04 -15.10 1.70
C ALA A 107 10.94 -14.60 2.66
N MET A 108 10.06 -15.50 3.12
CA MET A 108 9.01 -15.14 4.08
C MET A 108 9.57 -14.85 5.48
N GLN A 109 10.64 -15.52 5.93
CA GLN A 109 11.31 -15.15 7.19
C GLN A 109 11.89 -13.72 7.12
N ARG A 110 12.41 -13.32 5.97
CA ARG A 110 12.87 -11.94 5.75
C ARG A 110 11.72 -10.95 5.64
N ALA A 111 10.60 -11.36 5.04
CA ALA A 111 9.37 -10.56 5.01
C ALA A 111 8.76 -10.39 6.41
N ASP A 112 8.83 -11.39 7.29
CA ASP A 112 8.43 -11.24 8.70
C ASP A 112 9.29 -10.16 9.38
N ALA A 113 10.62 -10.23 9.24
CA ALA A 113 11.53 -9.24 9.82
C ALA A 113 11.31 -7.83 9.24
N LEU A 114 10.97 -7.73 7.95
CA LEU A 114 10.57 -6.47 7.31
C LEU A 114 9.34 -5.87 7.96
N ILE A 115 8.26 -6.66 8.08
CA ILE A 115 6.99 -6.20 8.64
C ILE A 115 7.14 -5.82 10.11
N ASP A 116 7.87 -6.62 10.89
CA ASP A 116 8.18 -6.31 12.28
C ASP A 116 8.89 -4.96 12.41
N ALA A 117 9.89 -4.70 11.55
CA ALA A 117 10.64 -3.44 11.55
C ALA A 117 9.77 -2.23 11.17
N TYR A 118 8.89 -2.37 10.17
CA TYR A 118 7.95 -1.30 9.77
C TYR A 118 6.92 -1.02 10.87
N ALA A 119 6.25 -2.05 11.38
CA ALA A 119 5.26 -1.90 12.44
C ALA A 119 5.88 -1.31 13.71
N SER A 120 7.05 -1.80 14.13
CA SER A 120 7.75 -1.29 15.32
C SER A 120 8.20 0.16 15.18
N ALA A 121 8.52 0.59 13.97
CA ALA A 121 8.88 1.98 13.68
C ALA A 121 7.66 2.93 13.65
N GLY A 122 6.43 2.42 13.80
CA GLY A 122 5.21 3.21 13.87
C GLY A 122 4.58 3.51 12.51
N PHE A 123 4.90 2.74 11.47
CA PHE A 123 4.20 2.84 10.18
C PHE A 123 2.73 2.45 10.37
N ARG A 124 1.84 3.34 9.90
CA ARG A 124 0.39 3.24 10.13
C ARG A 124 -0.35 2.56 8.98
N LYS A 125 0.15 2.71 7.75
CA LYS A 125 -0.40 2.04 6.56
C LYS A 125 0.55 0.91 6.15
N ILE A 126 0.04 -0.31 6.01
CA ILE A 126 0.82 -1.48 5.62
C ILE A 126 0.16 -2.15 4.42
N HIS A 127 0.78 -2.04 3.24
CA HIS A 127 0.39 -2.80 2.06
C HIS A 127 1.05 -4.19 2.10
N LEU A 128 0.24 -5.23 2.29
CA LEU A 128 0.67 -6.63 2.33
C LEU A 128 0.55 -7.26 0.95
N ASP A 129 1.68 -7.34 0.23
CA ASP A 129 1.74 -7.98 -1.09
C ASP A 129 2.68 -9.19 -1.05
N THR A 130 2.10 -10.38 -1.20
CA THR A 130 2.82 -11.65 -1.22
C THR A 130 2.52 -12.46 -2.48
N SER A 131 2.11 -11.75 -3.55
CA SER A 131 1.68 -12.33 -4.83
C SER A 131 2.83 -12.89 -5.67
N MET A 132 4.07 -12.46 -5.41
CA MET A 132 5.24 -12.88 -6.17
C MET A 132 5.73 -14.28 -5.78
N SER A 133 6.08 -15.08 -6.78
CA SER A 133 6.71 -16.39 -6.61
C SER A 133 8.16 -16.26 -6.15
N CYS A 134 8.56 -17.08 -5.18
CA CYS A 134 9.95 -17.31 -4.78
C CYS A 134 10.60 -18.42 -5.63
N ALA A 135 11.86 -18.78 -5.36
CA ALA A 135 12.66 -19.66 -6.22
C ALA A 135 12.10 -21.09 -6.37
N ASP A 136 11.41 -21.60 -5.35
CA ASP A 136 10.81 -22.94 -5.27
C ASP A 136 9.28 -22.91 -5.39
N ASP A 137 8.69 -21.73 -5.59
CA ASP A 137 7.26 -21.59 -5.86
C ASP A 137 6.91 -21.97 -7.31
N PRO A 138 5.66 -22.34 -7.58
CA PRO A 138 5.17 -22.38 -8.95
C PRO A 138 5.28 -20.99 -9.60
N PRO A 139 5.37 -20.90 -10.95
CA PRO A 139 5.49 -19.61 -11.65
C PRO A 139 4.36 -18.62 -11.38
N ARG A 140 3.20 -19.10 -10.92
CA ARG A 140 2.08 -18.31 -10.43
C ARG A 140 1.56 -18.95 -9.16
N LEU A 141 1.49 -18.17 -8.08
CA LEU A 141 0.87 -18.59 -6.83
C LEU A 141 -0.65 -18.70 -6.98
N SER A 142 -1.27 -19.60 -6.22
CA SER A 142 -2.72 -19.57 -6.02
C SER A 142 -3.09 -18.43 -5.06
N ASP A 143 -4.29 -17.90 -5.21
CA ASP A 143 -4.82 -16.84 -4.33
C ASP A 143 -4.82 -17.27 -2.86
N ASP A 144 -5.03 -18.56 -2.58
CA ASP A 144 -4.96 -19.13 -1.24
C ASP A 144 -3.55 -18.98 -0.63
N ILE A 145 -2.48 -19.28 -1.38
CA ILE A 145 -1.10 -19.14 -0.88
C ILE A 145 -0.78 -17.65 -0.63
N VAL A 146 -1.21 -16.77 -1.54
CA VAL A 146 -1.02 -15.33 -1.39
C VAL A 146 -1.72 -14.83 -0.12
N ALA A 147 -3.00 -15.20 0.07
CA ALA A 147 -3.73 -14.80 1.26
C ALA A 147 -3.16 -15.38 2.56
N GLU A 148 -2.70 -16.63 2.55
CA GLU A 148 -2.07 -17.27 3.71
C GLU A 148 -0.76 -16.58 4.12
N ARG A 149 0.06 -16.18 3.14
CA ARG A 149 1.29 -15.41 3.35
C ARG A 149 0.98 -14.00 3.85
N ALA A 150 0.01 -13.30 3.25
CA ALA A 150 -0.44 -11.99 3.74
C ALA A 150 -0.97 -12.08 5.19
N ALA A 151 -1.74 -13.12 5.52
CA ALA A 151 -2.24 -13.34 6.87
C ALA A 151 -1.11 -13.61 7.89
N ARG A 152 -0.03 -14.31 7.47
CA ARG A 152 1.20 -14.45 8.28
C ARG A 152 1.80 -13.08 8.60
N LEU A 153 2.00 -12.26 7.57
CA LEU A 153 2.60 -10.93 7.73
C LEU A 153 1.72 -10.01 8.59
N CYS A 154 0.40 -10.04 8.43
CA CYS A 154 -0.52 -9.31 9.30
C CYS A 154 -0.33 -9.69 10.78
N ALA A 155 -0.21 -10.98 11.09
CA ALA A 155 0.01 -11.43 12.48
C ALA A 155 1.32 -10.88 13.06
N VAL A 156 2.39 -10.78 12.24
CA VAL A 156 3.66 -10.18 12.64
C VAL A 156 3.48 -8.69 12.96
N ALA A 157 2.78 -7.95 12.09
CA ALA A 157 2.52 -6.53 12.30
C ALA A 157 1.70 -6.28 13.58
N GLU A 158 0.68 -7.08 13.84
CA GLU A 158 -0.15 -6.99 15.05
C GLU A 158 0.65 -7.33 16.32
N ALA A 159 1.52 -8.35 16.27
CA ALA A 159 2.39 -8.70 17.38
C ALA A 159 3.42 -7.59 17.69
N ALA A 160 3.99 -6.97 16.65
CA ALA A 160 4.89 -5.83 16.81
C ALA A 160 4.17 -4.61 17.41
N ALA A 161 2.97 -4.28 16.91
CA ALA A 161 2.20 -3.16 17.43
C ALA A 161 1.80 -3.35 18.91
N GLU A 162 1.44 -4.57 19.31
CA GLU A 162 1.19 -4.92 20.72
C GLU A 162 2.46 -4.76 21.56
N ARG A 163 3.57 -5.33 21.11
CA ARG A 163 4.86 -5.29 21.81
C ARG A 163 5.35 -3.87 22.06
N GLU A 164 5.23 -2.99 21.07
CA GLU A 164 5.62 -1.58 21.18
C GLU A 164 4.57 -0.71 21.91
N GLY A 165 3.42 -1.28 22.29
CA GLY A 165 2.35 -0.55 22.97
C GLY A 165 1.77 0.58 22.13
N LEU A 166 1.69 0.40 20.81
CA LEU A 166 1.20 1.42 19.90
C LEU A 166 -0.27 1.73 20.21
N ARG A 167 -0.57 3.02 20.42
CA ARG A 167 -1.94 3.49 20.68
C ARG A 167 -2.88 3.21 19.51
N GLU A 168 -2.34 3.30 18.30
CA GLU A 168 -3.08 3.11 17.07
C GLU A 168 -2.47 1.93 16.31
N ARG A 169 -3.34 0.98 15.95
CA ARG A 169 -2.95 -0.20 15.18
C ARG A 169 -2.80 0.15 13.70
N PRO A 170 -1.95 -0.58 12.95
CA PRO A 170 -1.85 -0.39 11.51
C PRO A 170 -3.18 -0.65 10.80
N VAL A 171 -3.40 0.06 9.71
CA VAL A 171 -4.40 -0.29 8.69
C VAL A 171 -3.73 -1.00 7.53
N TYR A 172 -4.48 -1.86 6.87
CA TYR A 172 -3.96 -2.78 5.87
C TYR A 172 -4.52 -2.52 4.49
N ILE A 173 -3.66 -2.66 3.49
CA ILE A 173 -4.03 -2.78 2.08
C ILE A 173 -3.65 -4.19 1.63
N VAL A 174 -4.51 -4.83 0.84
CA VAL A 174 -4.25 -6.15 0.25
C VAL A 174 -4.41 -6.10 -1.27
N GLY A 175 -4.03 -7.19 -1.94
CA GLY A 175 -4.07 -7.29 -3.39
C GLY A 175 -2.77 -6.81 -4.01
N THR A 176 -2.74 -6.85 -5.33
CA THR A 176 -1.62 -6.39 -6.16
C THR A 176 -2.21 -6.01 -7.51
N GLU A 177 -1.60 -5.05 -8.20
CA GLU A 177 -1.89 -4.82 -9.60
C GLU A 177 -1.28 -5.93 -10.47
N VAL A 178 -2.07 -6.40 -11.45
CA VAL A 178 -1.63 -7.40 -12.42
C VAL A 178 -1.79 -6.81 -13.82
N PRO A 179 -0.72 -6.71 -14.63
CA PRO A 179 0.67 -7.05 -14.31
C PRO A 179 1.33 -6.08 -13.31
N VAL A 180 2.36 -6.55 -12.61
CA VAL A 180 3.17 -5.74 -11.66
C VAL A 180 3.85 -4.57 -12.42
N PRO A 181 3.94 -3.34 -11.86
CA PRO A 181 4.50 -2.15 -12.47
C PRO A 181 5.94 -2.38 -12.86
N GLY A 182 6.30 -1.92 -14.06
CA GLY A 182 7.62 -2.16 -14.64
C GLY A 182 7.83 -3.58 -15.20
N GLY A 183 6.81 -4.44 -15.17
CA GLY A 183 6.82 -5.77 -15.80
C GLY A 183 6.47 -5.78 -17.28
N ALA A 184 6.12 -4.64 -17.89
CA ALA A 184 5.87 -4.53 -19.33
C ALA A 184 7.21 -4.57 -20.09
N SER A 185 7.70 -5.77 -20.37
CA SER A 185 8.82 -5.99 -21.29
C SER A 185 8.43 -5.91 -22.77
N ASP A 186 7.15 -5.70 -23.08
CA ASP A 186 6.62 -5.58 -24.43
C ASP A 186 5.73 -4.33 -24.56
N GLU A 187 5.70 -3.72 -25.76
CA GLU A 187 4.95 -2.51 -26.11
C GLU A 187 3.59 -2.44 -25.37
N LEU A 188 3.40 -1.43 -24.51
CA LEU A 188 2.16 -1.17 -23.77
C LEU A 188 1.00 -0.92 -24.74
N SER A 189 0.40 -1.95 -25.30
CA SER A 189 -0.70 -1.81 -26.26
C SER A 189 -2.00 -1.48 -25.52
N THR A 190 -2.31 -2.21 -24.44
CA THR A 190 -3.50 -2.01 -23.58
C THR A 190 -3.26 -2.50 -22.14
N VAL A 191 -3.85 -1.80 -21.16
CA VAL A 191 -3.88 -2.21 -19.75
C VAL A 191 -5.28 -2.77 -19.46
N GLU A 192 -5.35 -3.99 -18.95
CA GLU A 192 -6.62 -4.63 -18.63
C GLU A 192 -7.12 -4.14 -17.27
N VAL A 193 -8.36 -3.66 -17.22
CA VAL A 193 -9.02 -3.29 -15.97
C VAL A 193 -9.28 -4.56 -15.15
N THR A 194 -8.99 -4.52 -13.85
CA THR A 194 -9.26 -5.66 -12.96
C THR A 194 -10.72 -6.13 -13.08
N HIS A 195 -10.89 -7.43 -13.31
CA HIS A 195 -12.22 -8.05 -13.36
C HIS A 195 -12.90 -7.99 -11.99
N VAL A 196 -14.19 -7.68 -11.99
CA VAL A 196 -15.03 -7.62 -10.78
C VAL A 196 -14.93 -8.90 -9.94
N SER A 197 -14.99 -10.07 -10.60
CA SER A 197 -14.90 -11.36 -9.92
C SER A 197 -13.54 -11.58 -9.25
N ALA A 198 -12.45 -11.11 -9.87
CA ALA A 198 -11.10 -11.24 -9.30
C ALA A 198 -10.93 -10.35 -8.06
N ALA A 199 -11.48 -9.12 -8.09
CA ALA A 199 -11.46 -8.24 -6.93
C ALA A 199 -12.22 -8.83 -5.74
N LEU A 200 -13.43 -9.35 -5.98
CA LEU A 200 -14.26 -9.99 -4.95
C LEU A 200 -13.61 -11.27 -4.41
N GLU A 201 -13.06 -12.13 -5.28
CA GLU A 201 -12.39 -13.36 -4.86
C GLU A 201 -11.14 -13.06 -4.02
N THR A 202 -10.34 -12.06 -4.41
CA THR A 202 -9.16 -11.64 -3.66
C THR A 202 -9.53 -11.30 -2.22
N VAL A 203 -10.58 -10.50 -2.02
CA VAL A 203 -11.05 -10.13 -0.68
C VAL A 203 -11.61 -11.35 0.07
N ALA A 204 -12.38 -12.21 -0.60
CA ALA A 204 -12.97 -13.39 0.02
C ALA A 204 -11.91 -14.38 0.51
N VAL A 205 -10.87 -14.63 -0.28
CA VAL A 205 -9.75 -15.53 0.05
C VAL A 205 -8.90 -14.95 1.18
N HIS A 206 -8.56 -13.65 1.13
CA HIS A 206 -7.87 -12.98 2.22
C HIS A 206 -8.67 -13.02 3.54
N ARG A 207 -9.98 -12.77 3.48
CA ARG A 207 -10.85 -12.85 4.66
C ARG A 207 -10.78 -14.23 5.30
N ARG A 208 -10.93 -15.29 4.50
CA ARG A 208 -10.87 -16.68 4.97
C ARG A 208 -9.52 -17.00 5.61
N ALA A 209 -8.41 -16.61 4.98
CA ALA A 209 -7.08 -16.87 5.51
C ALA A 209 -6.80 -16.12 6.83
N TRP A 210 -7.29 -14.89 6.97
CA TRP A 210 -7.12 -14.09 8.18
C TRP A 210 -7.98 -14.64 9.33
N GLN A 211 -9.23 -15.02 9.04
CA GLN A 211 -10.10 -15.69 10.02
C GLN A 211 -9.51 -17.01 10.52
N ALA A 212 -8.90 -17.81 9.63
CA ALA A 212 -8.23 -19.05 10.02
C ALA A 212 -7.06 -18.83 11.00
N ARG A 213 -6.51 -17.61 11.07
CA ARG A 213 -5.47 -17.20 12.02
C ARG A 213 -6.00 -16.41 13.23
N GLY A 214 -7.31 -16.24 13.37
CA GLY A 214 -7.92 -15.45 14.44
C GLY A 214 -7.68 -13.94 14.32
N LEU A 215 -7.48 -13.45 13.09
CA LEU A 215 -7.20 -12.04 12.79
C LEU A 215 -8.46 -11.24 12.44
N ASP A 216 -9.63 -11.63 12.96
CA ASP A 216 -10.92 -10.96 12.70
C ASP A 216 -10.90 -9.47 13.06
N ASP A 217 -10.24 -9.10 14.16
CA ASP A 217 -10.10 -7.70 14.57
C ASP A 217 -9.24 -6.89 13.59
N ALA A 218 -8.11 -7.46 13.14
CA ALA A 218 -7.26 -6.85 12.12
C ALA A 218 -7.95 -6.76 10.76
N TRP A 219 -8.81 -7.72 10.42
CA TRP A 219 -9.59 -7.69 9.18
C TRP A 219 -10.48 -6.43 9.09
N HIS A 220 -11.05 -5.98 10.21
CA HIS A 220 -11.80 -4.72 10.24
C HIS A 220 -10.97 -3.48 9.91
N ARG A 221 -9.63 -3.58 9.95
CA ARG A 221 -8.65 -2.56 9.58
C ARG A 221 -8.07 -2.75 8.16
N VAL A 222 -8.58 -3.70 7.37
CA VAL A 222 -8.32 -3.72 5.93
C VAL A 222 -9.14 -2.61 5.29
N VAL A 223 -8.45 -1.58 4.79
CA VAL A 223 -9.06 -0.33 4.30
C VAL A 223 -8.95 -0.14 2.81
N GLY A 224 -8.19 -0.99 2.12
CA GLY A 224 -8.12 -0.92 0.68
C GLY A 224 -7.70 -2.20 -0.02
N LEU A 225 -8.07 -2.23 -1.30
CA LEU A 225 -7.72 -3.27 -2.25
C LEU A 225 -6.96 -2.62 -3.40
N VAL A 226 -5.77 -3.12 -3.71
CA VAL A 226 -5.05 -2.73 -4.92
C VAL A 226 -5.74 -3.36 -6.13
N VAL A 227 -6.05 -2.51 -7.12
CA VAL A 227 -6.63 -2.92 -8.40
C VAL A 227 -5.97 -2.15 -9.53
N GLN A 228 -6.09 -2.66 -10.75
CA GLN A 228 -5.69 -1.97 -11.98
C GLN A 228 -6.93 -1.30 -12.61
N PRO A 229 -7.10 0.04 -12.47
CA PRO A 229 -8.26 0.75 -13.03
C PRO A 229 -8.09 1.15 -14.50
N GLY A 230 -7.09 0.60 -15.21
CA GLY A 230 -6.78 0.94 -16.60
C GLY A 230 -5.87 2.16 -16.73
N VAL A 231 -4.85 2.25 -15.87
CA VAL A 231 -3.87 3.34 -15.88
C VAL A 231 -2.46 2.76 -15.83
N GLU A 232 -1.59 3.23 -16.71
CA GLU A 232 -0.18 2.85 -16.74
C GLU A 232 0.62 3.82 -17.60
N PHE A 233 1.94 3.74 -17.52
CA PHE A 233 2.84 4.45 -18.42
C PHE A 233 4.15 3.64 -18.60
N ASP A 234 4.81 3.82 -19.74
CA ASP A 234 6.21 3.43 -19.95
C ASP A 234 7.05 4.61 -20.44
N HIS A 235 8.26 4.31 -20.91
CA HIS A 235 9.22 5.24 -21.48
C HIS A 235 8.68 6.08 -22.66
N THR A 236 7.62 5.63 -23.34
CA THR A 236 7.13 6.20 -24.60
C THR A 236 5.63 6.49 -24.63
N LYS A 237 4.84 5.89 -23.74
CA LYS A 237 3.37 5.91 -23.79
C LYS A 237 2.75 6.08 -22.41
N VAL A 238 1.59 6.74 -22.40
CA VAL A 238 0.71 6.88 -21.23
C VAL A 238 -0.64 6.28 -21.57
N VAL A 239 -1.11 5.34 -20.75
CA VAL A 239 -2.46 4.79 -20.78
C VAL A 239 -3.32 5.60 -19.81
N ASN A 240 -4.20 6.41 -20.39
CA ASN A 240 -5.05 7.31 -19.63
C ASN A 240 -6.24 6.56 -19.03
N TYR A 241 -6.64 6.99 -17.83
CA TYR A 241 -7.86 6.49 -17.18
C TYR A 241 -9.10 6.72 -18.05
N ASP A 242 -9.84 5.64 -18.29
CA ASP A 242 -11.17 5.64 -18.90
C ASP A 242 -12.24 5.31 -17.84
N PRO A 243 -13.01 6.31 -17.37
CA PRO A 243 -14.09 6.08 -16.41
C PRO A 243 -15.17 5.11 -16.90
N ALA A 244 -15.38 4.99 -18.22
CA ALA A 244 -16.35 4.05 -18.75
C ALA A 244 -15.89 2.60 -18.58
N ALA A 245 -14.60 2.33 -18.81
CA ALA A 245 -14.00 1.01 -18.64
C ALA A 245 -13.94 0.57 -17.16
N ALA A 246 -13.74 1.50 -16.23
CA ALA A 246 -13.66 1.19 -14.79
C ALA A 246 -15.01 1.24 -14.05
N ARG A 247 -16.12 1.47 -14.74
CA ARG A 247 -17.45 1.66 -14.12
C ARG A 247 -17.95 0.42 -13.37
N ASP A 248 -17.72 -0.76 -13.90
CA ASP A 248 -18.19 -1.98 -13.23
C ASP A 248 -17.27 -2.34 -12.07
N LEU A 249 -15.97 -2.08 -12.21
CA LEU A 249 -15.01 -2.18 -11.11
C LEU A 249 -15.39 -1.23 -9.96
N SER A 250 -15.81 0.00 -10.23
CA SER A 250 -16.20 0.95 -9.16
C SER A 250 -17.35 0.47 -8.29
N LYS A 251 -18.32 -0.23 -8.88
CA LYS A 251 -19.50 -0.76 -8.16
C LYS A 251 -19.14 -1.87 -7.18
N VAL A 252 -17.99 -2.52 -7.33
CA VAL A 252 -17.52 -3.55 -6.38
C VAL A 252 -17.41 -3.01 -4.96
N LEU A 253 -17.15 -1.71 -4.79
CA LEU A 253 -17.08 -1.09 -3.47
C LEU A 253 -18.43 -1.08 -2.74
N ASP A 254 -19.56 -1.22 -3.45
CA ASP A 254 -20.88 -1.37 -2.83
C ASP A 254 -20.98 -2.69 -2.03
N ASP A 255 -20.25 -3.72 -2.47
CA ASP A 255 -20.16 -5.04 -1.83
C ASP A 255 -19.01 -5.15 -0.81
N LEU A 256 -18.12 -4.15 -0.75
CA LEU A 256 -16.92 -4.12 0.10
C LEU A 256 -16.96 -2.95 1.10
N PRO A 257 -17.87 -2.98 2.11
CA PRO A 257 -18.05 -1.88 3.02
C PRO A 257 -16.78 -1.60 3.85
N GLY A 258 -16.32 -0.35 3.78
CA GLY A 258 -15.15 0.11 4.54
C GLY A 258 -13.82 -0.03 3.82
N MET A 259 -13.82 -0.52 2.58
CA MET A 259 -12.66 -0.51 1.69
C MET A 259 -12.76 0.59 0.63
N VAL A 260 -11.60 1.04 0.16
CA VAL A 260 -11.46 1.84 -1.06
C VAL A 260 -10.48 1.16 -2.02
N PHE A 261 -10.42 1.61 -3.27
CA PHE A 261 -9.34 1.16 -4.15
C PHE A 261 -8.08 1.98 -3.95
N GLU A 262 -6.97 1.27 -3.87
CA GLU A 262 -5.64 1.84 -4.05
C GLU A 262 -5.22 1.60 -5.50
N ALA A 263 -4.77 2.66 -6.17
CA ALA A 263 -4.37 2.61 -7.57
C ALA A 263 -2.92 3.07 -7.73
N HIS A 264 -2.11 2.22 -8.33
CA HIS A 264 -0.68 2.44 -8.54
C HIS A 264 -0.41 3.06 -9.91
N SER A 265 0.84 3.46 -10.17
CA SER A 265 1.29 4.00 -11.47
C SER A 265 0.47 5.19 -11.99
N THR A 266 0.04 6.09 -11.11
CA THR A 266 -0.84 7.24 -11.45
C THR A 266 -0.10 8.53 -11.85
N THR A 267 1.23 8.48 -11.96
CA THR A 267 2.17 9.62 -12.05
C THR A 267 1.88 10.61 -13.19
N ILE A 268 1.54 10.14 -14.39
CA ILE A 268 1.35 10.99 -15.56
C ILE A 268 -0.15 11.08 -15.86
N LYS A 269 -0.90 11.84 -15.06
CA LYS A 269 -2.31 12.13 -15.28
C LYS A 269 -2.56 13.62 -15.48
N SER A 270 -3.42 13.97 -16.44
CA SER A 270 -3.89 15.36 -16.55
C SER A 270 -4.78 15.70 -15.34
N PRO A 271 -4.70 16.90 -14.75
CA PRO A 271 -5.49 17.30 -13.57
C PRO A 271 -7.01 17.13 -13.70
N ARG A 272 -7.55 17.10 -14.94
CA ARG A 272 -8.99 16.93 -15.21
C ARG A 272 -9.51 15.50 -15.03
N ARG A 273 -8.65 14.50 -14.78
CA ARG A 273 -8.98 13.06 -14.91
C ARG A 273 -8.64 12.21 -13.68
N TRP A 274 -8.53 12.80 -12.49
CA TRP A 274 -8.53 12.02 -11.26
C TRP A 274 -9.84 11.21 -11.14
N PRO A 275 -9.79 9.93 -10.70
CA PRO A 275 -11.00 9.12 -10.56
C PRO A 275 -12.05 9.84 -9.71
N ARG A 276 -13.27 9.91 -10.24
CA ARG A 276 -14.46 10.32 -9.49
C ARG A 276 -15.26 9.05 -9.28
N TRP A 277 -14.94 8.33 -8.21
CA TRP A 277 -15.73 7.20 -7.75
C TRP A 277 -17.04 7.71 -7.14
#